data_AF-A0A920SN88-F1
#
_entry.id   AF-A0A920SN88-F1
#
_cell.length_a   1.000
_cell.length_b   1.000
_cell.length_c   1.000
_cell.angle_alpha   90.00
_cell.angle_beta   90.00
_cell.angle_gamma   90.00
#
_symmetry.space_group_name_H-M   'P 1'
#
loop_
_entity.id
_entity.type
_entity.pdbx_description
1 polymer ?
#
loop_
_entity_poly.entity_id
_entity_poly.type
_entity_poly.pdbx_seq_one_letter_code
_entity_poly.pdbx_strand_id
1 'polypeptide(L)'
;MTIDSPHDALRAQVEELWEGREGLTADDPEAVATIHAAIDLLDTGAARVASLGSGVVVNEWLKLAILLLFQVSQMETIEMGAL
;
A
#
# COMPACT_ATOMS: atom_id res chain seq x y z
N MET A 1 -6.43 8.66 20.15
CA MET A 1 -7.36 9.34 19.22
C MET A 1 -7.35 8.53 17.94
N THR A 2 -8.18 7.49 17.87
CA THR A 2 -8.32 6.67 16.68
C THR A 2 -9.24 7.45 15.75
N ILE A 3 -8.69 8.03 14.69
CA ILE A 3 -9.50 8.53 13.59
C ILE A 3 -10.00 7.27 12.89
N ASP A 4 -11.24 6.87 13.13
CA ASP A 4 -11.93 5.85 12.33
C ASP A 4 -11.84 6.33 10.87
N SER A 5 -10.86 5.82 10.15
CA SER A 5 -10.65 6.18 8.77
C SER A 5 -11.52 5.25 7.95
N PRO A 6 -12.07 5.72 6.80
CA PRO A 6 -12.92 4.89 5.94
C PRO A 6 -12.23 3.62 5.40
N HIS A 7 -10.95 3.42 5.70
CA HIS A 7 -10.10 2.32 5.25
C HIS A 7 -9.57 1.46 6.40
N ASP A 8 -10.19 1.49 7.58
CA ASP A 8 -9.70 0.76 8.76
C ASP A 8 -9.58 -0.76 8.54
N ALA A 9 -10.50 -1.37 7.76
CA ALA A 9 -10.41 -2.77 7.39
C ALA A 9 -9.21 -3.06 6.46
N LEU A 10 -8.96 -2.19 5.48
CA LEU A 10 -7.84 -2.31 4.55
C LEU A 10 -6.50 -2.05 5.26
N ARG A 11 -6.47 -1.09 6.19
CA ARG A 11 -5.31 -0.85 7.06
C ARG A 11 -4.92 -2.11 7.81
N ALA A 12 -5.87 -2.76 8.47
CA ALA A 12 -5.60 -3.97 9.25
C ALA A 12 -5.04 -5.10 8.38
N GLN A 13 -5.58 -5.29 7.17
CA GLN A 13 -5.07 -6.30 6.24
C GLN A 13 -3.63 -5.99 5.78
N VAL A 14 -3.32 -4.73 5.47
CA VAL A 14 -1.96 -4.33 5.10
C VAL A 14 -0.97 -4.51 6.26
N GLU A 15 -1.39 -4.20 7.49
CA GLU A 15 -0.58 -4.42 8.69
C GLU A 15 -0.33 -5.91 8.95
N GLU A 16 -1.34 -6.77 8.77
CA GLU A 16 -1.21 -8.22 8.85
C GLU A 16 -0.23 -8.76 7.79
N LEU A 17 -0.35 -8.31 6.53
CA LEU A 17 0.60 -8.67 5.47
C LEU A 17 2.02 -8.20 5.79
N TRP A 18 2.18 -7.04 6.42
CA TRP A 18 3.49 -6.54 6.83
C TRP A 18 4.13 -7.38 7.94
N GLU A 19 3.34 -7.84 8.91
CA GLU A 19 3.81 -8.77 9.95
C GLU A 19 4.27 -10.09 9.34
N GLY A 20 3.52 -10.62 8.36
CA GLY A 20 3.82 -11.86 7.63
C GLY A 20 4.77 -11.73 6.43
N ARG A 21 5.37 -10.55 6.20
CA ARG A 21 6.06 -10.24 4.93
C ARG A 21 7.18 -11.19 4.55
N GLU A 22 7.85 -11.86 5.48
CA GLU A 22 8.94 -12.79 5.15
C GLU A 22 8.49 -13.98 4.28
N GLY A 23 7.21 -14.36 4.36
CA GLY A 23 6.61 -15.41 3.53
C GLY A 23 5.82 -14.89 2.33
N LEU A 24 5.75 -13.58 2.14
CA LEU A 24 4.92 -12.96 1.10
C LEU A 24 5.56 -13.15 -0.28
N THR A 25 4.76 -13.69 -1.21
CA THR A 25 5.14 -13.95 -2.61
C THR A 25 4.21 -13.21 -3.58
N ALA A 26 4.73 -12.92 -4.78
CA ALA A 26 3.95 -12.37 -5.88
C ALA A 26 2.85 -13.33 -6.40
N ASP A 27 2.93 -14.62 -6.06
CA ASP A 27 1.97 -15.64 -6.47
C ASP A 27 0.70 -15.68 -5.59
N ASP A 28 0.61 -14.85 -4.54
CA ASP A 28 -0.57 -14.73 -3.69
C ASP A 28 -1.52 -13.64 -4.21
N PRO A 29 -2.61 -14.01 -4.92
CA PRO A 29 -3.50 -13.03 -5.53
C PRO A 29 -4.28 -12.19 -4.51
N GLU A 30 -4.57 -12.73 -3.32
CA GLU A 30 -5.31 -11.99 -2.29
C GLU A 30 -4.42 -10.93 -1.63
N ALA A 31 -3.17 -11.30 -1.33
CA ALA A 31 -2.20 -10.36 -0.80
C ALA A 31 -1.88 -9.25 -1.82
N VAL A 32 -1.64 -9.60 -3.09
CA VAL A 32 -1.41 -8.63 -4.17
C VAL A 32 -2.61 -7.70 -4.35
N ALA A 33 -3.84 -8.22 -4.35
CA ALA A 33 -5.05 -7.40 -4.46
C ALA A 33 -5.18 -6.42 -3.29
N THR A 34 -4.87 -6.85 -2.07
CA THR A 34 -4.89 -5.99 -0.87
C THR A 34 -3.87 -4.87 -0.96
N ILE A 35 -2.64 -5.19 -1.39
CA ILE A 35 -1.58 -4.20 -1.58
C ILE A 35 -1.99 -3.21 -2.67
N HIS A 36 -2.47 -3.68 -3.83
CA HIS A 36 -2.90 -2.81 -4.92
C HIS A 36 -4.07 -1.91 -4.52
N ALA A 37 -5.05 -2.42 -3.77
CA ALA A 37 -6.15 -1.59 -3.26
C ALA A 37 -5.65 -0.42 -2.39
N ALA A 38 -4.60 -0.63 -1.59
CA ALA A 38 -3.98 0.43 -0.81
C ALA A 38 -3.22 1.45 -1.69
N ILE A 39 -2.53 0.98 -2.74
CA ILE A 39 -1.81 1.82 -3.70
C ILE A 39 -2.78 2.62 -4.57
N ASP A 40 -3.91 2.04 -4.99
CA ASP A 40 -4.95 2.73 -5.75
C ASP A 40 -5.51 3.94 -4.97
N LEU A 41 -5.59 3.87 -3.65
CA LEU A 41 -5.97 5.01 -2.83
C LEU A 41 -4.94 6.15 -2.88
N LEU A 42 -3.65 5.83 -2.99
CA LEU A 42 -2.58 6.81 -3.19
C LEU A 42 -2.62 7.41 -4.60
N ASP A 43 -2.79 6.55 -5.62
CA ASP A 43 -2.80 6.96 -7.03
C ASP A 43 -4.00 7.85 -7.37
N THR A 44 -5.17 7.53 -6.82
CA THR A 44 -6.37 8.36 -6.94
C THR A 44 -6.35 9.59 -6.04
N GLY A 45 -5.43 9.64 -5.07
CA GLY A 45 -5.36 10.69 -4.05
C GLY A 45 -6.48 10.63 -3.01
N ALA A 46 -7.27 9.54 -2.97
CA ALA A 46 -8.30 9.29 -1.96
C ALA A 46 -7.69 9.13 -0.55
N ALA A 47 -6.46 8.63 -0.46
CA ALA A 47 -5.64 8.64 0.74
C ALA A 47 -4.29 9.30 0.45
N ARG A 48 -3.63 9.78 1.51
CA ARG A 48 -2.27 10.36 1.43
C ARG A 48 -1.44 9.83 2.58
N VAL A 49 -0.16 9.57 2.33
CA VAL A 49 0.79 9.13 3.38
C VAL A 49 0.88 10.13 4.51
N ALA A 50 0.80 11.44 4.20
CA ALA A 50 0.75 12.49 5.21
C ALA A 50 -0.29 13.54 4.83
N SER A 51 -1.00 14.05 5.83
CA SER A 51 -1.98 15.12 5.68
C SER A 51 -1.78 16.18 6.76
N LEU A 52 -2.07 17.44 6.42
CA LEU A 52 -2.01 18.57 7.34
C LEU A 52 -3.41 18.81 7.93
N GLY A 53 -3.52 18.71 9.24
CA GLY A 53 -4.67 19.16 10.03
C GLY A 53 -4.24 20.19 11.07
N SER A 54 -4.56 19.96 12.34
CA SER A 54 -3.97 20.70 13.46
C SER A 54 -2.47 20.42 13.67
N GLY A 55 -1.93 19.46 12.93
CA GLY A 55 -0.54 19.05 12.86
C GLY A 55 -0.34 18.12 11.66
N VAL A 56 0.88 17.62 11.48
CA VAL A 56 1.16 16.58 10.48
C VAL A 56 0.66 15.25 11.03
N VAL A 57 -0.27 14.61 10.33
CA VAL A 57 -0.71 13.24 10.61
C VAL A 57 -0.16 12.33 9.53
N VAL A 58 0.46 11.22 9.92
CA VAL A 58 1.08 10.25 9.03
C VAL A 58 0.31 8.94 9.07
N ASN A 59 -0.13 8.47 7.90
CA ASN A 59 -0.72 7.16 7.71
C ASN A 59 0.41 6.15 7.45
N GLU A 60 0.96 5.57 8.53
CA GLU A 60 2.12 4.67 8.45
C GLU A 60 1.84 3.41 7.62
N TRP A 61 0.63 2.85 7.72
CA TRP A 61 0.22 1.67 6.94
C TRP A 61 0.32 1.87 5.42
N LEU A 62 0.12 3.09 4.92
CA LEU A 62 0.31 3.39 3.49
C LEU A 62 1.79 3.30 3.08
N LYS A 63 2.72 3.58 3.99
CA LYS A 63 4.15 3.34 3.73
C LYS A 63 4.45 1.86 3.67
N LEU A 64 3.83 1.07 4.56
CA LEU A 64 3.97 -0.39 4.53
C LEU A 64 3.45 -0.96 3.21
N ALA A 65 2.28 -0.52 2.74
CA ALA A 65 1.75 -0.89 1.44
C ALA A 65 2.73 -0.62 0.28
N ILE A 66 3.39 0.54 0.27
CA ILE A 66 4.42 0.87 -0.73
C ILE A 66 5.60 -0.11 -0.66
N LEU A 67 6.07 -0.43 0.55
CA LEU A 67 7.18 -1.38 0.72
C LEU A 67 6.79 -2.80 0.30
N LEU A 68 5.57 -3.22 0.63
CA LEU A 68 5.02 -4.52 0.21
C LEU A 68 4.84 -4.58 -1.31
N LEU A 69 4.40 -3.49 -1.96
CA LEU A 69 4.32 -3.41 -3.41
C LEU A 69 5.69 -3.72 -4.04
N PHE A 70 6.76 -3.10 -3.56
CA PHE A 70 8.11 -3.38 -4.07
C PHE A 70 8.54 -4.83 -3.84
N GLN A 71 8.09 -5.45 -2.75
CA GLN A 71 8.41 -6.84 -2.46
C GLN A 71 7.72 -7.82 -3.43
N VAL A 72 6.46 -7.56 -3.79
CA VAL A 72 5.68 -8.44 -4.69
C VAL A 72 5.82 -8.07 -6.16
N SER A 73 6.42 -6.92 -6.47
CA SER A 73 6.70 -6.51 -7.84
C SER A 73 7.87 -7.30 -8.43
N GLN A 74 7.66 -7.92 -9.59
CA GLN A 74 8.73 -8.57 -10.33
C GLN A 74 9.47 -7.59 -11.24
N MET A 75 10.71 -7.91 -11.56
CA MET A 75 11.48 -7.15 -12.56
C MET A 75 10.90 -7.41 -13.95
N GLU A 76 10.42 -6.35 -14.59
CA GLU A 76 9.90 -6.41 -15.95
C GLU A 76 10.69 -5.48 -16.87
N THR A 77 10.91 -5.93 -18.11
CA THR A 77 11.46 -5.07 -19.16
C THR A 77 10.34 -4.15 -19.65
N ILE A 78 10.49 -2.85 -19.39
CA ILE A 78 9.59 -1.83 -19.92
C ILE A 78 10.14 -1.38 -21.28
N GLU A 79 9.48 -1.79 -22.36
CA GLU A 79 9.80 -1.33 -23.71
C GLU A 79 9.30 0.11 -23.90
N MET A 80 10.23 1.05 -23.85
CA MET A 80 9.97 2.43 -24.27
C MET A 80 10.13 2.48 -25.79
N GLY A 81 9.01 2.41 -26.52
CA GLY A 81 9.01 2.49 -27.99
C GLY A 81 9.75 3.73 -28.52
N ALA A 82 10.14 3.71 -29.80
CA ALA A 82 10.89 4.81 -30.43
C ALA A 82 10.16 6.15 -30.23
N LEU A 83 10.83 7.08 -29.55
CA LEU A 83 10.41 8.48 -29.35
C LEU A 83 10.19 9.21 -30.69
#